data_AF-A0A7W3XXM8-F1
#
_entry.id   AF-A0A7W3XXM8-F1
#
_cell.length_a   1.000
_cell.length_b   1.000
_cell.length_c   1.000
_cell.angle_alpha   90.00
_cell.angle_beta   90.00
_cell.angle_gamma   90.00
#
_symmetry.space_group_name_H-M   'P 1'
#
loop_
_entity.id
_entity.type
_entity.pdbx_description
1 polymer ?
#
loop_
_entity_poly.entity_id
_entity_poly.type
_entity_poly.pdbx_seq_one_letter_code
_entity_poly.pdbx_strand_id
1 'polypeptide(L)'
;NPHTYPHNPLVWTDPLGLAGCGPVPYGSTDLSQIAIQYRRQAGIPSGQNIAVYSVELPNGKTANLAFSNTVRGKHSEAHADNFLDEIGIDPKSVKAIYSERNFCTTIGHDCAARMSRYTNATLSWTFEKGDNAMSVIRRHAFGR
;
A
#
# COMPACT_ATOMS: atom_id res chain seq x y z
N ASN A 1 -15.19 -23.27 -14.77
CA ASN A 1 -15.17 -23.35 -13.30
C ASN A 1 -15.55 -21.98 -12.76
N PRO A 2 -16.81 -21.73 -12.38
CA PRO A 2 -17.32 -20.37 -12.16
C PRO A 2 -17.26 -20.00 -10.67
N HIS A 3 -16.25 -19.22 -10.28
CA HIS A 3 -16.29 -18.45 -9.03
C HIS A 3 -16.38 -16.97 -9.38
N THR A 4 -17.53 -16.54 -9.88
CA THR A 4 -17.92 -15.13 -9.89
C THR A 4 -18.30 -14.76 -8.46
N TYR A 5 -17.41 -14.03 -7.79
CA TYR A 5 -17.73 -13.38 -6.52
C TYR A 5 -18.71 -12.23 -6.76
N PRO A 6 -19.69 -12.01 -5.86
CA PRO A 6 -20.69 -10.98 -6.01
C PRO A 6 -20.02 -9.61 -6.10
N HIS A 7 -20.45 -8.82 -7.10
CA HIS A 7 -20.09 -7.42 -7.22
C HIS A 7 -20.57 -6.70 -5.96
N ASN A 8 -19.66 -6.24 -5.10
CA ASN A 8 -20.00 -5.42 -3.95
C ASN A 8 -20.46 -4.03 -4.47
N PRO A 9 -21.75 -3.67 -4.37
CA PRO A 9 -22.31 -2.50 -5.04
C PRO A 9 -22.17 -1.22 -4.20
N LEU A 10 -21.20 -1.16 -3.29
CA LEU A 10 -21.01 0.00 -2.40
C LEU A 10 -19.76 0.77 -2.82
N VAL A 11 -19.94 1.63 -3.83
CA VAL A 11 -19.01 2.71 -4.14
C VAL A 11 -19.18 3.78 -3.06
N TRP A 12 -18.65 3.52 -1.86
CA TRP A 12 -18.44 4.57 -0.86
C TRP A 12 -17.22 5.38 -1.30
N THR A 13 -17.46 6.35 -2.18
CA THR A 13 -16.49 7.39 -2.48
C THR A 13 -16.48 8.33 -1.28
N ASP A 14 -15.55 8.13 -0.35
CA ASP A 14 -15.25 9.14 0.67
C ASP A 14 -14.76 10.41 -0.05
N PRO A 15 -15.36 11.60 0.20
CA PRO A 15 -14.91 12.88 -0.36
C PRO A 15 -13.43 13.20 -0.07
N LEU A 16 -12.78 12.49 0.85
CA LEU A 16 -11.38 12.62 1.22
C LEU A 16 -10.44 11.62 0.53
N GLY A 17 -10.93 10.71 -0.32
CA GLY A 17 -10.08 9.73 -1.02
C GLY A 17 -9.48 8.65 -0.11
N LEU A 18 -9.99 8.50 1.12
CA LEU A 18 -9.66 7.40 2.03
C LEU A 18 -10.26 6.11 1.45
N ALA A 19 -9.43 5.37 0.71
CA ALA A 19 -9.81 4.07 0.18
C ALA A 19 -10.40 3.20 1.30
N GLY A 20 -11.62 2.69 1.09
CA GLY A 20 -12.21 1.69 1.96
C GLY A 20 -11.26 0.50 2.14
N CYS A 21 -11.36 -0.18 3.28
CA CYS A 21 -10.50 -1.32 3.55
C CYS A 21 -10.70 -2.42 2.48
N GLY A 22 -9.61 -2.91 1.88
CA GLY A 22 -9.67 -4.03 0.94
C GLY A 22 -8.94 -3.83 -0.40
N PRO A 23 -9.18 -4.74 -1.36
CA PRO A 23 -8.54 -4.69 -2.67
C PRO A 23 -9.05 -3.52 -3.52
N VAL A 24 -8.14 -2.80 -4.17
CA VAL A 24 -8.40 -1.69 -5.08
C VAL A 24 -7.64 -1.87 -6.41
N PRO A 25 -8.22 -1.49 -7.57
CA PRO A 25 -7.51 -1.57 -8.85
C PRO A 25 -6.20 -0.77 -8.87
N TYR A 26 -5.22 -1.23 -9.66
CA TYR A 26 -3.91 -0.58 -9.72
C TYR A 26 -4.02 0.83 -10.33
N GLY A 27 -3.67 1.86 -9.56
CA GLY A 27 -3.74 3.26 -10.00
C GLY A 27 -5.11 3.92 -9.86
N SER A 28 -6.10 3.26 -9.23
CA SER A 28 -7.44 3.84 -9.06
C SER A 28 -7.60 4.78 -7.87
N THR A 29 -6.65 4.76 -6.92
CA THR A 29 -6.66 5.63 -5.73
C THR A 29 -5.43 6.53 -5.71
N ASP A 30 -5.50 7.66 -5.02
CA ASP A 30 -4.39 8.61 -4.91
C ASP A 30 -3.11 7.94 -4.36
N LEU A 31 -3.23 7.10 -3.34
CA LEU A 31 -2.09 6.37 -2.78
C LEU A 31 -1.49 5.36 -3.78
N SER A 32 -2.33 4.68 -4.57
CA SER A 32 -1.85 3.77 -5.62
C SER A 32 -1.15 4.52 -6.76
N GLN A 33 -1.60 5.75 -7.07
CA GLN A 33 -0.94 6.62 -8.04
C GLN A 33 0.39 7.15 -7.51
N ILE A 34 0.46 7.51 -6.23
CA ILE A 34 1.72 7.89 -5.57
C ILE A 34 2.72 6.73 -5.63
N ALA A 35 2.28 5.49 -5.39
CA ALA A 35 3.14 4.31 -5.54
C ALA A 35 3.71 4.18 -6.96
N ILE A 36 2.87 4.37 -7.99
CA ILE A 36 3.30 4.37 -9.40
C ILE A 36 4.30 5.49 -9.68
N GLN A 37 4.05 6.71 -9.17
CA GLN A 37 4.95 7.85 -9.37
C GLN A 37 6.30 7.62 -8.69
N TYR A 38 6.29 7.20 -7.42
CA TYR A 38 7.51 6.86 -6.67
C TYR A 38 8.32 5.78 -7.39
N ARG A 39 7.65 4.72 -7.88
CA ARG A 39 8.26 3.67 -8.70
C ARG A 39 9.00 4.23 -9.91
N ARG A 40 8.34 5.11 -10.67
CA ARG A 40 8.90 5.71 -11.89
C ARG A 40 10.09 6.60 -11.57
N GLN A 41 9.97 7.46 -10.56
CA GLN A 41 11.00 8.41 -10.17
C GLN A 41 12.25 7.72 -9.61
N ALA A 42 12.07 6.70 -8.77
CA ALA A 42 13.17 5.96 -8.15
C ALA A 42 13.70 4.79 -9.00
N GLY A 43 13.11 4.55 -10.19
CA GLY A 43 13.52 3.45 -11.07
C GLY A 43 13.28 2.05 -10.49
N ILE A 44 12.24 1.89 -9.65
CA ILE A 44 12.00 0.65 -8.91
C ILE A 44 11.42 -0.43 -9.84
N PRO A 45 12.09 -1.58 -10.03
CA PRO A 45 11.65 -2.62 -10.94
C PRO A 45 10.33 -3.29 -10.52
N SER A 46 9.60 -3.74 -11.56
CA SER A 46 8.68 -4.90 -11.60
C SER A 46 8.45 -5.70 -10.31
N GLY A 47 9.52 -6.36 -9.90
CA GLY A 47 9.51 -7.41 -8.88
C GLY A 47 9.43 -6.90 -7.44
N GLN A 48 9.70 -5.62 -7.20
CA GLN A 48 9.66 -5.02 -5.87
C GLN A 48 8.25 -4.54 -5.52
N ASN A 49 7.92 -4.63 -4.23
CA ASN A 49 6.68 -4.12 -3.65
C ASN A 49 6.89 -2.67 -3.20
N ILE A 50 5.86 -1.84 -3.34
CA ILE A 50 5.81 -0.49 -2.79
C ILE A 50 4.61 -0.39 -1.86
N ALA A 51 4.82 0.22 -0.70
CA ALA A 51 3.77 0.60 0.23
C ALA A 51 3.80 2.12 0.46
N VAL A 52 2.64 2.74 0.63
CA VAL A 52 2.49 4.18 0.85
C VAL A 52 1.66 4.41 2.11
N TYR A 53 2.19 5.25 3.01
CA TYR A 53 1.59 5.59 4.29
C TYR A 53 1.18 7.05 4.25
N SER A 54 -0.10 7.32 4.47
CA SER A 54 -0.66 8.66 4.62
C SER A 54 -0.73 9.01 6.09
N VAL A 55 0.00 10.06 6.48
CA VAL A 55 0.15 10.48 7.87
C VAL A 55 -0.34 11.91 8.05
N GLU A 56 -1.16 12.13 9.07
CA GLU A 56 -1.52 13.45 9.55
C GLU A 56 -0.40 14.03 10.43
N LEU A 57 0.17 15.16 10.01
CA LEU A 57 1.20 15.89 10.74
C LEU A 57 0.58 16.81 11.81
N PRO A 58 1.32 17.20 12.86
CA PRO A 58 0.82 18.08 13.91
C PRO A 58 0.30 19.45 13.43
N ASN A 59 0.72 19.88 12.24
CA ASN A 59 0.25 21.12 11.61
C ASN A 59 -1.07 20.96 10.82
N GLY A 60 -1.73 19.80 10.93
CA GLY A 60 -2.98 19.47 10.24
C GLY A 60 -2.81 19.14 8.75
N LYS A 61 -1.58 19.07 8.23
CA LYS A 61 -1.31 18.64 6.85
C LYS A 61 -1.12 17.13 6.77
N THR A 62 -1.42 16.57 5.60
CA THR A 62 -1.15 15.16 5.30
C THR A 62 0.17 15.01 4.55
N ALA A 63 0.99 14.05 4.96
CA ALA A 63 2.20 13.63 4.27
C ALA A 63 2.07 12.19 3.78
N ASN A 64 2.45 11.95 2.52
CA ASN A 64 2.44 10.62 1.93
C ASN A 64 3.87 10.09 1.83
N LEU A 65 4.16 8.98 2.50
CA LEU A 65 5.48 8.38 2.60
C LEU A 65 5.49 7.04 1.85
N ALA A 66 6.28 6.94 0.78
CA ALA A 66 6.38 5.74 -0.04
C ALA A 66 7.66 4.95 0.29
N PHE A 67 7.52 3.63 0.44
CA PHE A 67 8.60 2.71 0.81
C PHE A 67 8.63 1.52 -0.13
N SER A 68 9.82 1.13 -0.58
CA SER A 68 10.03 -0.09 -1.36
C SER A 68 10.69 -1.17 -0.53
N ASN A 69 10.37 -2.43 -0.80
CA ASN A 69 11.09 -3.54 -0.18
C ASN A 69 12.53 -3.62 -0.70
N THR A 70 13.42 -4.21 0.09
CA THR A 70 14.77 -4.53 -0.38
C THR A 70 14.77 -5.90 -1.05
N VAL A 71 15.43 -6.03 -2.21
CA VAL A 71 15.59 -7.33 -2.87
C VAL A 71 16.30 -8.30 -1.92
N ARG A 72 15.67 -9.44 -1.59
CA ARG A 72 16.15 -10.43 -0.60
C ARG A 72 16.31 -9.86 0.84
N GLY A 73 15.66 -8.74 1.14
CA GLY A 73 15.74 -8.09 2.45
C GLY A 73 14.36 -7.81 3.04
N LYS A 74 14.30 -6.75 3.87
CA LYS A 74 13.07 -6.34 4.58
C LYS A 74 11.95 -5.96 3.60
N HIS A 75 10.73 -6.26 4.01
CA HIS A 75 9.50 -5.85 3.31
C HIS A 75 9.29 -4.33 3.42
N SER A 76 8.49 -3.75 2.52
CA SER A 76 8.23 -2.30 2.46
C SER A 76 7.62 -1.77 3.75
N GLU A 77 6.74 -2.56 4.36
CA GLU A 77 6.05 -2.27 5.61
C GLU A 77 7.01 -2.24 6.80
N ALA A 78 8.02 -3.11 6.80
CA ALA A 78 9.05 -3.11 7.84
C ALA A 78 10.01 -1.91 7.73
N HIS A 79 10.19 -1.35 6.53
CA HIS A 79 10.93 -0.10 6.34
C HIS A 79 10.10 1.10 6.80
N ALA A 80 8.81 1.11 6.49
CA ALA A 80 7.88 2.13 6.97
C ALA A 80 7.83 2.18 8.50
N ASP A 81 7.70 1.03 9.17
CA ASP A 81 7.69 0.95 10.64
C ASP A 81 8.96 1.57 11.24
N ASN A 82 10.15 1.15 10.78
CA ASN A 82 11.41 1.68 11.34
C ASN A 82 11.50 3.18 11.11
N PHE A 83 11.10 3.68 9.93
CA PHE A 83 11.15 5.10 9.63
C PHE A 83 10.20 5.89 10.53
N LEU A 84 8.95 5.45 10.69
CA LEU A 84 7.96 6.12 11.54
C LEU A 84 8.38 6.12 13.02
N ASP A 85 8.94 5.00 13.49
CA ASP A 85 9.46 4.88 14.86
C ASP A 85 10.70 5.78 15.07
N GLU A 86 11.62 5.84 14.10
CA GLU A 86 12.82 6.69 14.14
C GLU A 86 12.49 8.18 14.21
N ILE A 87 11.45 8.62 13.49
CA ILE A 87 11.03 10.04 13.49
C ILE A 87 9.95 10.36 14.52
N GLY A 88 9.54 9.37 15.33
CA GLY A 88 8.59 9.53 16.43
C GLY A 88 7.16 9.86 15.99
N ILE A 89 6.71 9.40 14.82
CA ILE A 89 5.31 9.55 14.41
C ILE A 89 4.45 8.51 15.13
N ASP A 90 3.40 8.97 15.82
CA ASP A 90 2.43 8.08 16.45
C ASP A 90 1.69 7.25 15.38
N PRO A 91 1.62 5.92 15.50
CA PRO A 91 0.80 5.07 14.63
C PRO A 91 -0.65 5.53 14.46
N LYS A 92 -1.23 6.22 15.45
CA LYS A 92 -2.59 6.79 15.39
C LYS A 92 -2.73 7.96 14.42
N SER A 93 -1.61 8.60 14.06
CA SER A 93 -1.56 9.66 13.06
C SER A 93 -1.62 9.12 11.63
N VAL A 94 -1.39 7.82 11.43
CA VAL A 94 -1.54 7.18 10.12
C VAL A 94 -3.03 7.00 9.81
N LYS A 95 -3.47 7.52 8.66
CA LYS A 95 -4.88 7.53 8.23
C LYS A 95 -5.20 6.54 7.14
N ALA A 96 -4.21 6.22 6.31
CA ALA A 96 -4.37 5.23 5.26
C ALA A 96 -3.03 4.59 4.90
N ILE A 97 -3.08 3.30 4.57
CA ILE A 97 -1.94 2.52 4.12
C ILE A 97 -2.36 1.80 2.83
N TYR A 98 -1.57 2.00 1.78
CA TYR A 98 -1.68 1.25 0.55
C TYR A 98 -0.46 0.35 0.39
N SER A 99 -0.65 -0.88 -0.06
CA SER A 99 0.45 -1.75 -0.51
C SER A 99 0.12 -2.31 -1.89
N GLU A 100 1.08 -2.32 -2.81
CA GLU A 100 0.83 -2.93 -4.13
C GLU A 100 0.41 -4.40 -3.97
N ARG A 101 1.10 -5.16 -3.11
CA ARG A 101 0.76 -6.54 -2.78
C ARG A 101 0.07 -6.65 -1.43
N ASN A 102 -0.85 -7.60 -1.32
CA ASN A 102 -1.54 -7.88 -0.06
C ASN A 102 -0.53 -8.17 1.06
N PHE A 103 -0.88 -7.73 2.27
CA PHE A 103 -0.09 -7.90 3.48
C PHE A 103 0.11 -9.38 3.77
N CYS A 104 1.35 -9.83 3.78
CA CYS A 104 1.63 -11.24 4.01
C CYS A 104 1.30 -11.66 5.46
N THR A 105 0.71 -12.85 5.58
CA THR A 105 0.35 -13.55 6.82
C THR A 105 1.27 -14.75 7.08
N THR A 106 2.40 -14.80 6.39
CA THR A 106 3.34 -15.92 6.51
C THR A 106 4.12 -15.77 7.82
N ILE A 107 4.15 -16.82 8.63
CA ILE A 107 4.87 -16.87 9.91
C ILE A 107 6.32 -16.41 9.70
N GLY A 108 6.76 -15.39 10.45
CA GLY A 108 8.09 -14.78 10.32
C GLY A 108 8.16 -13.61 9.33
N HIS A 109 7.09 -13.38 8.57
CA HIS A 109 6.88 -12.26 7.66
C HIS A 109 5.49 -11.64 7.91
N ASP A 110 5.15 -11.36 9.17
CA ASP A 110 3.80 -10.96 9.58
C ASP A 110 3.51 -9.48 9.32
N CYS A 111 3.51 -9.06 8.05
CA CYS A 111 3.12 -7.70 7.66
C CYS A 111 1.67 -7.41 8.07
N ALA A 112 0.78 -8.41 7.99
CA ALA A 112 -0.58 -8.28 8.49
C ALA A 112 -0.65 -8.03 10.01
N ALA A 113 0.20 -8.70 10.81
CA ALA A 113 0.26 -8.45 12.25
C ALA A 113 0.81 -7.06 12.57
N ARG A 114 1.79 -6.58 11.79
CA ARG A 114 2.31 -5.20 11.92
C ARG A 114 1.21 -4.17 11.71
N MET A 115 0.28 -4.40 10.78
CA MET A 115 -0.80 -3.45 10.51
C MET A 115 -1.75 -3.25 11.69
N SER A 116 -1.80 -4.19 12.64
CA SER A 116 -2.66 -4.08 13.84
C SER A 116 -2.35 -2.86 14.71
N ARG A 117 -1.14 -2.28 14.63
CA ARG A 117 -0.77 -1.06 15.36
C ARG A 117 -1.42 0.21 14.79
N TYR A 118 -1.82 0.20 13.52
CA TYR A 118 -2.40 1.34 12.82
C TYR A 118 -3.92 1.32 12.92
N THR A 119 -4.44 1.48 14.13
CA THR A 119 -5.87 1.30 14.44
C THR A 119 -6.80 2.30 13.74
N ASN A 120 -6.27 3.45 13.33
CA ASN A 120 -7.01 4.51 12.66
C ASN A 120 -6.79 4.53 11.14
N ALA A 121 -5.99 3.60 10.61
CA ALA A 121 -5.64 3.59 9.20
C ALA A 121 -6.60 2.69 8.41
N THR A 122 -7.03 3.17 7.24
CA THR A 122 -7.65 2.30 6.24
C THR A 122 -6.56 1.53 5.50
N LEU A 123 -6.77 0.23 5.28
CA LEU A 123 -5.80 -0.66 4.63
C LEU A 123 -6.28 -1.01 3.23
N SER A 124 -5.48 -0.74 2.21
CA SER A 124 -5.82 -1.09 0.83
C SER A 124 -4.66 -1.78 0.12
N TRP A 125 -4.97 -2.66 -0.83
CA TRP A 125 -3.96 -3.32 -1.64
C TRP A 125 -4.46 -3.61 -3.05
N THR A 126 -3.57 -3.96 -3.98
CA THR A 126 -3.97 -4.26 -5.36
C THR A 126 -3.86 -5.73 -5.72
N PHE A 127 -2.73 -6.36 -5.40
CA PHE A 127 -2.39 -7.69 -5.88
C PHE A 127 -2.49 -8.72 -4.75
N GLU A 128 -3.30 -9.75 -4.96
CA GLU A 128 -3.36 -10.91 -4.10
C GLU A 128 -2.18 -11.86 -4.33
N LYS A 129 -1.99 -12.80 -3.40
CA LYS A 129 -1.01 -13.86 -3.57
C LYS A 129 -1.37 -14.72 -4.78
N GLY A 130 -0.49 -14.73 -5.79
CA GLY A 130 -0.69 -15.46 -7.05
C GLY A 130 -1.03 -14.57 -8.24
N ASP A 131 -1.32 -13.29 -8.01
CA ASP A 131 -1.57 -12.34 -9.09
C ASP A 131 -0.31 -12.05 -9.91
N ASN A 132 -0.51 -11.75 -11.20
CA ASN A 132 0.56 -11.33 -12.10
C ASN A 132 0.92 -9.84 -11.91
N ALA A 133 1.26 -9.48 -10.67
CA ALA A 133 1.61 -8.11 -10.25
C ALA A 133 2.69 -7.52 -11.17
N MET A 134 3.73 -8.30 -11.48
CA MET A 134 4.83 -7.85 -12.32
C MET A 134 4.37 -7.37 -13.70
N SER A 135 3.49 -8.11 -14.37
CA SER A 135 3.01 -7.74 -15.70
C SER A 135 2.12 -6.50 -15.65
N VAL A 136 1.23 -6.40 -14.67
CA VAL A 136 0.33 -5.25 -14.53
C VAL A 136 1.15 -3.99 -14.22
N ILE A 137 2.06 -4.09 -13.25
CA ILE A 137 2.97 -2.99 -12.91
C ILE A 137 3.79 -2.57 -14.12
N ARG A 138 4.31 -3.52 -14.92
CA ARG A 138 5.12 -3.19 -16.10
C ARG A 138 4.36 -2.35 -17.10
N ARG A 139 3.13 -2.76 -17.40
CA ARG A 139 2.24 -2.07 -18.32
C ARG A 139 1.92 -0.66 -17.85
N HIS A 140 1.53 -0.52 -16.58
CA HIS A 140 1.12 0.76 -16.01
C HIS A 140 2.29 1.70 -15.74
N ALA A 141 3.39 1.22 -15.16
CA ALA A 141 4.50 2.07 -14.75
C ALA A 141 5.46 2.39 -15.91
N PHE A 142 5.65 1.47 -16.85
CA PHE A 142 6.68 1.59 -17.88
C PHE A 142 6.16 1.53 -19.33
N GLY A 143 4.85 1.33 -19.54
CA GLY A 143 4.24 1.30 -20.87
C GLY A 143 4.70 0.12 -21.74
N ARG A 144 5.17 -0.97 -21.13
CA ARG A 144 5.68 -2.18 -21.81
C ARG A 144 4.88 -3.42 -21.47
#